data_AF-A0A954LTX6-F1
#
_entry.id   AF-A0A954LTX6-F1
#
_cell.length_a   1.000
_cell.length_b   1.000
_cell.length_c   1.000
_cell.angle_alpha   90.00
_cell.angle_beta   90.00
_cell.angle_gamma   90.00
#
_symmetry.space_group_name_H-M   'P 1'
#
loop_
_entity.id
_entity.type
_entity.pdbx_description
1 polymer ?
#
loop_
_entity_poly.entity_id
_entity_poly.type
_entity_poly.pdbx_seq_one_letter_code
_entity_poly.pdbx_strand_id
1 'polypeptide(L)'
;MKRPSNWSPVIPFIALLVTGCTPAEDPQVTKYRNNLLLREEPAGSVTIESARSEINSKTNVVLTGRIGTRELSQWWIDGSASFYVSEGMPDSHYNVGPDHDPSTCPFCRHKWKLHDSMAIVHLVDKSGERISIPATDLLDVEKDDIVVATGTASLDESGFLVIESTGLFVR
;
A
#
# COMPACT_ATOMS: atom_id res chain seq x y z
N MET A 1 -42.87 33.31 -63.07
CA MET A 1 -41.57 33.89 -62.68
C MET A 1 -41.34 33.56 -61.19
N LYS A 2 -40.25 32.81 -60.89
CA LYS A 2 -39.60 32.53 -59.58
C LYS A 2 -40.38 31.77 -58.46
N ARG A 3 -40.01 30.50 -58.27
CA ARG A 3 -39.90 29.82 -56.94
C ARG A 3 -38.52 30.19 -56.33
N PRO A 4 -38.31 30.13 -55.00
CA PRO A 4 -37.84 28.88 -54.34
C PRO A 4 -38.43 28.68 -52.92
N SER A 5 -38.96 27.50 -52.56
CA SER A 5 -38.25 26.31 -52.03
C SER A 5 -37.48 26.57 -50.72
N ASN A 6 -38.16 26.39 -49.60
CA ASN A 6 -37.53 26.32 -48.28
C ASN A 6 -36.97 24.91 -48.07
N TRP A 7 -35.66 24.78 -48.25
CA TRP A 7 -34.89 23.59 -47.87
C TRP A 7 -34.54 23.67 -46.39
N SER A 8 -35.07 22.75 -45.58
CA SER A 8 -34.53 22.45 -44.26
C SER A 8 -33.37 21.48 -44.41
N PRO A 9 -32.12 21.84 -44.05
CA PRO A 9 -31.06 20.86 -43.92
C PRO A 9 -31.25 20.08 -42.62
N VAL A 10 -31.62 18.81 -42.75
CA VAL A 10 -31.53 17.83 -41.66
C VAL A 10 -30.03 17.62 -41.40
N ILE A 11 -29.53 18.17 -40.30
CA ILE A 11 -28.15 17.94 -39.84
C ILE A 11 -28.11 16.51 -39.27
N PRO A 12 -27.34 15.57 -39.85
CA PRO A 12 -27.18 14.26 -39.25
C PRO A 12 -26.28 14.41 -38.03
N PHE A 13 -26.86 14.23 -36.85
CA PHE A 13 -26.14 14.12 -35.58
C PHE A 13 -25.40 12.78 -35.59
N ILE A 14 -24.15 12.77 -36.08
CA ILE A 14 -23.26 11.61 -36.06
C ILE A 14 -22.87 11.39 -34.61
N ALA A 15 -23.49 10.39 -33.97
CA ALA A 15 -23.13 9.89 -32.66
C ALA A 15 -21.78 9.16 -32.77
N LEU A 16 -20.70 9.86 -32.44
CA LEU A 16 -19.36 9.30 -32.30
C LEU A 16 -19.34 8.43 -31.03
N LEU A 17 -19.54 7.12 -31.19
CA LEU A 17 -19.34 6.13 -30.12
C LEU A 17 -17.83 6.06 -29.86
N VAL A 18 -17.36 6.83 -28.87
CA VAL A 18 -15.99 6.73 -28.36
C VAL A 18 -15.92 5.45 -27.53
N THR A 19 -15.54 4.33 -28.15
CA THR A 19 -15.15 3.13 -27.43
C THR A 19 -13.82 3.42 -26.74
N GLY A 20 -13.88 3.78 -25.46
CA GLY A 20 -12.69 3.90 -24.62
C GLY A 20 -12.01 2.54 -24.50
N CYS A 21 -10.90 2.36 -25.20
CA CYS A 21 -9.95 1.29 -24.90
C CYS A 21 -9.27 1.63 -23.58
N THR A 22 -9.76 1.08 -22.48
CA THR A 22 -8.95 0.96 -21.26
C THR A 22 -7.81 -0.01 -21.59
N PRO A 23 -6.54 0.34 -21.34
CA PRO A 23 -5.44 -0.60 -21.50
C PRO A 23 -5.75 -1.87 -20.70
N ALA A 24 -5.63 -3.02 -21.35
CA ALA A 24 -5.80 -4.30 -20.67
C ALA A 24 -4.68 -4.43 -19.62
N GLU A 25 -5.07 -4.58 -18.35
CA GLU A 25 -4.15 -4.83 -17.24
C GLU A 25 -3.39 -6.14 -17.47
N ASP A 26 -2.11 -6.20 -17.07
CA ASP A 26 -1.30 -7.40 -17.20
C ASP A 26 -1.96 -8.58 -16.45
N PRO A 27 -2.21 -9.72 -17.10
CA PRO A 27 -2.79 -10.90 -16.46
C PRO A 27 -2.03 -11.37 -15.20
N GLN A 28 -0.70 -11.18 -15.14
CA GLN A 28 0.10 -11.50 -13.95
C GLN A 28 -0.20 -10.57 -12.78
N VAL A 29 -0.31 -9.27 -13.03
CA VAL A 29 -0.69 -8.27 -12.00
C VAL A 29 -2.07 -8.61 -11.44
N THR A 30 -3.05 -8.87 -12.31
CA THR A 30 -4.40 -9.25 -11.90
C THR A 30 -4.40 -10.54 -11.06
N LYS A 31 -3.60 -11.53 -11.45
CA LYS A 31 -3.47 -12.80 -10.72
C LYS A 31 -2.91 -12.57 -9.32
N TYR A 32 -1.85 -11.80 -9.16
CA TYR A 32 -1.26 -11.54 -7.84
C TYR A 32 -2.20 -10.71 -6.97
N ARG A 33 -2.79 -9.63 -7.49
CA ARG A 33 -3.79 -8.82 -6.77
C ARG A 33 -4.92 -9.66 -6.20
N ASN A 34 -5.52 -10.53 -7.03
CA ASN A 34 -6.63 -11.39 -6.59
C ASN A 34 -6.26 -12.39 -5.49
N ASN A 35 -4.98 -12.74 -5.35
CA ASN A 35 -4.53 -13.66 -4.31
C ASN A 35 -4.03 -12.94 -3.04
N LEU A 36 -3.53 -11.71 -3.18
CA LEU A 36 -2.92 -10.95 -2.09
C LEU A 36 -3.87 -9.96 -1.44
N LEU A 37 -4.68 -9.25 -2.23
CA LEU A 37 -5.52 -8.19 -1.71
C LEU A 37 -6.74 -8.78 -1.00
N LEU A 38 -6.80 -8.51 0.30
CA LEU A 38 -7.90 -8.88 1.17
C LEU A 38 -9.07 -7.92 0.94
N ARG A 39 -10.30 -8.44 0.97
CA ARG A 39 -11.52 -7.64 0.83
C ARG A 39 -12.03 -7.07 2.15
N GLU A 40 -11.64 -7.68 3.25
CA GLU A 40 -12.04 -7.32 4.60
C GLU A 40 -10.79 -7.15 5.45
N GLU A 41 -10.85 -6.21 6.38
CA GLU A 41 -9.74 -5.96 7.30
C GLU A 41 -9.55 -7.15 8.25
N PRO A 42 -8.34 -7.74 8.32
CA PRO A 42 -8.06 -8.81 9.25
C PRO A 42 -8.07 -8.30 10.70
N ALA A 43 -8.75 -9.02 11.59
CA ALA A 43 -8.85 -8.66 12.99
C ALA A 43 -7.53 -8.85 13.75
N GLY A 44 -7.37 -8.13 14.86
CA GLY A 44 -6.24 -8.29 15.77
C GLY A 44 -4.93 -7.71 15.25
N SER A 45 -5.01 -6.64 14.47
CA SER A 45 -3.81 -5.97 14.00
C SER A 45 -3.04 -5.33 15.16
N VAL A 46 -1.72 -5.33 15.05
CA VAL A 46 -0.80 -4.75 16.04
C VAL A 46 0.08 -3.68 15.38
N THR A 47 0.66 -2.84 16.23
CA THR A 47 1.62 -1.80 15.85
C THR A 47 3.01 -2.40 15.56
N ILE A 48 3.88 -1.63 14.89
CA ILE A 48 5.27 -2.04 14.62
C ILE A 48 6.02 -2.19 15.95
N GLU A 49 5.82 -1.25 16.88
CA GLU A 49 6.39 -1.29 18.23
C GLU A 49 6.02 -2.59 18.95
N SER A 50 4.73 -2.93 18.99
CA SER A 50 4.24 -4.13 19.70
C SER A 50 4.80 -5.40 19.06
N ALA A 51 4.67 -5.53 17.72
CA ALA A 51 5.17 -6.69 16.99
C ALA A 51 6.68 -6.89 17.23
N ARG A 52 7.47 -5.82 17.18
CA ARG A 52 8.90 -5.89 17.41
C ARG A 52 9.26 -6.28 18.85
N SER A 53 8.50 -5.80 19.85
CA SER A 53 8.76 -6.11 21.27
C SER A 53 8.50 -7.57 21.63
N GLU A 54 7.63 -8.26 20.86
CA GLU A 54 7.22 -9.65 21.10
C GLU A 54 8.02 -10.66 20.26
N ILE A 55 8.70 -10.20 19.19
CA ILE A 55 9.46 -11.08 18.30
C ILE A 55 10.75 -11.56 18.97
N ASN A 56 10.74 -12.85 19.30
CA ASN A 56 11.93 -13.62 19.64
C ASN A 56 12.39 -14.55 18.48
N SER A 57 11.48 -14.83 17.54
CA SER A 57 11.64 -15.74 16.41
C SER A 57 10.53 -15.47 15.37
N LYS A 58 10.53 -16.21 14.25
CA LYS A 58 9.53 -16.07 13.19
C LYS A 58 8.12 -16.31 13.74
N THR A 59 7.27 -15.29 13.69
CA THR A 59 5.92 -15.31 14.28
C THR A 59 4.89 -14.82 13.29
N ASN A 60 3.71 -15.45 13.24
CA ASN A 60 2.61 -14.95 12.43
C ASN A 60 2.04 -13.67 13.05
N VAL A 61 1.81 -12.65 12.23
CA VAL A 61 1.30 -11.34 12.68
C VAL A 61 0.28 -10.78 11.70
N VAL A 62 -0.60 -9.95 12.23
CA VAL A 62 -1.41 -8.97 11.49
C VAL A 62 -0.84 -7.60 11.82
N LEU A 63 -0.12 -6.97 10.92
CA LEU A 63 0.57 -5.69 11.15
C LEU A 63 -0.21 -4.55 10.49
N THR A 64 -0.54 -3.50 11.24
CA THR A 64 -1.01 -2.24 10.64
C THR A 64 0.15 -1.27 10.48
N GLY A 65 0.23 -0.60 9.32
CA GLY A 65 1.23 0.40 9.04
C GLY A 65 0.76 1.43 8.01
N ARG A 66 1.43 2.57 7.99
CA ARG A 66 1.26 3.62 6.98
C ARG A 66 2.32 3.43 5.90
N ILE A 67 1.95 3.41 4.62
CA ILE A 67 2.89 3.28 3.52
C ILE A 67 3.87 4.45 3.49
N GLY A 68 5.15 4.10 3.35
CA GLY A 68 6.26 5.01 3.34
C GLY A 68 6.76 5.38 4.73
N THR A 69 7.82 6.18 4.72
CA THR A 69 8.46 6.70 5.93
C THR A 69 8.72 8.19 5.76
N ARG A 70 9.14 8.83 6.85
CA ARG A 70 9.49 10.26 6.82
C ARG A 70 10.90 10.47 6.29
N GLU A 71 11.75 9.48 6.49
CA GLU A 71 13.17 9.45 6.20
C GLU A 71 13.44 9.16 4.72
N LEU A 72 12.53 8.44 4.05
CA LEU A 72 12.66 8.04 2.66
C LEU A 72 11.61 8.73 1.79
N SER A 73 12.06 9.30 0.68
CA SER A 73 11.17 9.84 -0.36
C SER A 73 10.50 8.71 -1.17
N GLN A 74 11.24 7.63 -1.42
CA GLN A 74 10.78 6.43 -2.09
C GLN A 74 10.20 5.46 -1.07
N TRP A 75 8.91 5.09 -1.22
CA TRP A 75 8.22 4.19 -0.30
C TRP A 75 8.27 2.71 -0.73
N TRP A 76 8.69 2.41 -1.96
CA TRP A 76 8.82 1.05 -2.51
C TRP A 76 10.29 0.61 -2.65
N ILE A 77 10.51 -0.68 -2.85
CA ILE A 77 11.82 -1.27 -3.18
C ILE A 77 11.80 -1.72 -4.64
N ASP A 78 12.77 -1.25 -5.42
CA ASP A 78 12.81 -1.51 -6.87
C ASP A 78 12.85 -3.00 -7.21
N GLY A 79 12.15 -3.36 -8.29
CA GLY A 79 12.13 -4.73 -8.82
C GLY A 79 11.42 -5.76 -7.95
N SER A 80 10.70 -5.34 -6.90
CA SER A 80 9.94 -6.26 -6.06
C SER A 80 8.64 -5.66 -5.53
N ALA A 81 7.72 -6.51 -5.15
CA ALA A 81 6.48 -6.16 -4.48
C ALA A 81 6.73 -5.89 -3.00
N SER A 82 7.67 -5.00 -2.71
CA SER A 82 8.07 -4.66 -1.35
C SER A 82 8.05 -3.18 -1.12
N PHE A 83 7.72 -2.78 0.10
CA PHE A 83 7.59 -1.39 0.47
C PHE A 83 7.86 -1.19 1.96
N TYR A 84 8.19 0.04 2.31
CA TYR A 84 8.36 0.46 3.68
C TYR A 84 7.02 0.89 4.26
N VAL A 85 6.80 0.58 5.54
CA VAL A 85 5.72 1.15 6.32
C VAL A 85 6.26 1.81 7.57
N SER A 86 5.64 2.90 7.96
CA SER A 86 5.82 3.55 9.25
C SER A 86 4.63 3.27 10.16
N GLU A 87 4.76 3.63 11.43
CA GLU A 87 3.71 3.40 12.42
C GLU A 87 2.36 4.03 12.00
N GLY A 88 1.29 3.22 12.06
CA GLY A 88 0.01 3.51 11.40
C GLY A 88 -1.19 3.69 12.31
N MET A 89 -1.10 3.42 13.62
CA MET A 89 -2.26 3.39 14.53
C MET A 89 -2.27 4.48 15.60
N PRO A 90 -3.32 5.33 15.75
CA PRO A 90 -3.34 6.53 16.61
C PRO A 90 -3.14 6.28 18.11
N ASP A 91 -3.19 5.03 18.54
CA ASP A 91 -2.92 4.55 19.89
C ASP A 91 -1.44 4.13 20.11
N SER A 92 -0.62 4.10 19.07
CA SER A 92 0.82 3.95 19.21
C SER A 92 1.42 5.20 19.85
N HIS A 93 2.44 5.01 20.71
CA HIS A 93 3.27 6.12 21.20
C HIS A 93 3.94 6.93 20.07
N TYR A 94 3.99 6.36 18.87
CA TYR A 94 4.54 6.97 17.67
C TYR A 94 3.46 7.45 16.68
N ASN A 95 2.17 7.20 16.90
CA ASN A 95 1.16 7.83 16.04
C ASN A 95 0.58 9.04 16.73
N VAL A 96 1.10 10.16 16.30
CA VAL A 96 0.68 11.47 16.75
C VAL A 96 -0.10 12.04 15.57
N GLY A 97 -1.38 12.29 15.81
CA GLY A 97 -2.34 12.71 14.79
C GLY A 97 -1.93 13.98 14.04
N PRO A 98 -2.75 14.47 13.11
CA PRO A 98 -2.40 15.55 12.19
C PRO A 98 -1.90 16.84 12.88
N ASP A 99 -2.33 17.08 14.13
CA ASP A 99 -1.94 18.26 14.93
C ASP A 99 -0.67 18.05 15.77
N HIS A 100 0.04 16.94 15.60
CA HIS A 100 1.17 16.61 16.46
C HIS A 100 2.31 15.97 15.65
N ASP A 101 3.41 16.72 15.49
CA ASP A 101 4.59 16.23 14.77
C ASP A 101 5.61 15.60 15.75
N PRO A 102 5.79 14.28 15.75
CA PRO A 102 6.70 13.57 16.66
C PRO A 102 8.17 13.92 16.44
N SER A 103 8.55 14.38 15.25
CA SER A 103 9.93 14.78 14.96
C SER A 103 10.32 16.07 15.71
N THR A 104 9.33 16.91 16.01
CA THR A 104 9.52 18.18 16.72
C THR A 104 9.44 18.01 18.23
N CYS A 105 8.68 17.03 18.72
CA CYS A 105 8.54 16.73 20.15
C CYS A 105 9.81 16.07 20.71
N PRO A 106 10.53 16.67 21.67
CA PRO A 106 11.75 16.10 22.24
C PRO A 106 11.55 14.74 22.91
N PHE A 107 10.36 14.48 23.46
CA PHE A 107 10.02 13.21 24.10
C PHE A 107 9.76 12.11 23.07
N CYS A 108 8.98 12.41 22.02
CA CYS A 108 8.73 11.48 20.93
C CYS A 108 10.04 11.18 20.19
N ARG A 109 10.84 12.19 19.85
CA ARG A 109 12.12 12.01 19.15
C ARG A 109 13.10 11.09 19.89
N HIS A 110 13.15 11.13 21.22
CA HIS A 110 14.01 10.24 21.99
C HIS A 110 13.49 8.79 22.05
N LYS A 111 12.16 8.62 22.04
CA LYS A 111 11.52 7.30 22.01
C LYS A 111 11.45 6.71 20.61
N TRP A 112 11.39 7.54 19.57
CA TRP A 112 11.21 7.16 18.17
C TRP A 112 12.50 6.57 17.61
N LYS A 113 12.78 5.33 17.99
CA LYS A 113 13.80 4.55 17.34
C LYS A 113 13.26 4.14 15.98
N LEU A 114 14.03 4.40 14.93
CA LEU A 114 13.64 4.06 13.57
C LEU A 114 13.22 2.58 13.45
N HIS A 115 13.92 1.68 14.15
CA HIS A 115 13.59 0.25 14.20
C HIS A 115 12.24 -0.07 14.85
N ASP A 116 11.76 0.75 15.79
CA ASP A 116 10.50 0.53 16.51
C ASP A 116 9.29 1.17 15.80
N SER A 117 9.53 1.91 14.71
CA SER A 117 8.55 2.74 14.03
C SER A 117 8.50 2.53 12.52
N MET A 118 9.36 1.67 11.99
CA MET A 118 9.47 1.32 10.58
C MET A 118 9.55 -0.20 10.41
N ALA A 119 8.85 -0.72 9.42
CA ALA A 119 8.93 -2.11 8.99
C ALA A 119 9.04 -2.20 7.46
N ILE A 120 9.55 -3.34 6.99
CA ILE A 120 9.61 -3.69 5.58
C ILE A 120 8.57 -4.75 5.33
N VAL A 121 7.69 -4.53 4.36
CA VAL A 121 6.70 -5.52 3.93
C VAL A 121 7.16 -6.06 2.58
N HIS A 122 7.37 -7.37 2.51
CA HIS A 122 7.60 -8.12 1.28
C HIS A 122 6.33 -8.89 0.94
N LEU A 123 5.73 -8.63 -0.22
CA LEU A 123 4.62 -9.46 -0.69
C LEU A 123 5.17 -10.75 -1.31
N VAL A 124 4.71 -11.87 -0.78
CA VAL A 124 5.12 -13.20 -1.25
C VAL A 124 3.96 -13.94 -1.90
N ASP A 125 4.29 -14.79 -2.86
CA ASP A 125 3.31 -15.65 -3.50
C ASP A 125 2.94 -16.86 -2.63
N LYS A 126 2.12 -17.77 -3.19
CA LYS A 126 1.66 -18.98 -2.47
C LYS A 126 2.79 -19.96 -2.13
N SER A 127 3.95 -19.84 -2.78
CA SER A 127 5.14 -20.64 -2.47
C SER A 127 6.04 -20.00 -1.41
N GLY A 128 5.74 -18.75 -1.02
CA GLY A 128 6.57 -17.95 -0.11
C GLY A 128 7.70 -17.22 -0.83
N GLU A 129 7.68 -17.16 -2.16
CA GLU A 129 8.67 -16.43 -2.95
C GLU A 129 8.25 -14.96 -3.12
N ARG A 130 9.21 -14.05 -3.00
CA ARG A 130 8.95 -12.60 -3.17
C ARG A 130 8.60 -12.30 -4.62
N ILE A 131 7.53 -11.54 -4.81
CA ILE A 131 7.03 -11.21 -6.14
C ILE A 131 7.94 -10.15 -6.78
N SER A 132 8.42 -10.41 -8.00
CA SER A 132 9.35 -9.52 -8.73
C SER A 132 8.67 -8.40 -9.55
N ILE A 133 7.39 -8.13 -9.28
CA ILE A 133 6.66 -7.00 -9.86
C ILE A 133 6.75 -5.83 -8.87
N PRO A 134 7.17 -4.62 -9.29
CA PRO A 134 7.24 -3.47 -8.40
C PRO A 134 5.92 -3.23 -7.65
N ALA A 135 6.01 -2.85 -6.37
CA ALA A 135 4.82 -2.56 -5.56
C ALA A 135 3.94 -1.45 -6.18
N THR A 136 4.54 -0.47 -6.87
CA THR A 136 3.84 0.61 -7.58
C THR A 136 3.00 0.13 -8.77
N ASP A 137 3.38 -1.01 -9.35
CA ASP A 137 2.68 -1.59 -10.50
C ASP A 137 1.67 -2.62 -10.02
N LEU A 138 2.00 -3.33 -8.92
CA LEU A 138 1.19 -4.38 -8.34
C LEU A 138 0.07 -3.86 -7.44
N LEU A 139 0.23 -2.73 -6.78
CA LEU A 139 -0.72 -2.18 -5.83
C LEU A 139 -1.27 -0.85 -6.35
N ASP A 140 -2.54 -0.59 -6.07
CA ASP A 140 -3.16 0.71 -6.34
C ASP A 140 -3.18 1.51 -5.03
N VAL A 141 -1.97 1.89 -4.58
CA VAL A 141 -1.72 2.58 -3.29
C VAL A 141 -0.70 3.69 -3.47
N GLU A 142 -0.75 4.65 -2.57
CA GLU A 142 0.18 5.78 -2.52
C GLU A 142 0.84 5.94 -1.14
N LYS A 143 1.76 6.90 -1.05
CA LYS A 143 2.38 7.26 0.23
C LYS A 143 1.29 7.73 1.19
N ASP A 144 1.45 7.38 2.46
CA ASP A 144 0.55 7.72 3.57
C ASP A 144 -0.76 6.91 3.66
N ASP A 145 -1.05 6.04 2.69
CA ASP A 145 -2.13 5.05 2.79
C ASP A 145 -1.92 4.13 3.99
N ILE A 146 -3.01 3.72 4.63
CA ILE A 146 -2.96 2.76 5.73
C ILE A 146 -3.21 1.37 5.18
N VAL A 147 -2.34 0.43 5.54
CA VAL A 147 -2.46 -0.97 5.18
C VAL A 147 -2.43 -1.88 6.39
N VAL A 148 -3.04 -3.05 6.24
CA VAL A 148 -2.99 -4.14 7.21
C VAL A 148 -2.46 -5.39 6.53
N ALA A 149 -1.23 -5.77 6.87
CA ALA A 149 -0.52 -6.90 6.28
C ALA A 149 -0.60 -8.13 7.20
N THR A 150 -0.99 -9.27 6.64
CA THR A 150 -0.93 -10.57 7.31
C THR A 150 0.27 -11.36 6.81
N GLY A 151 1.07 -11.92 7.70
CA GLY A 151 2.25 -12.67 7.28
C GLY A 151 3.12 -13.18 8.42
N THR A 152 4.33 -13.58 8.05
CA THR A 152 5.36 -14.00 9.02
C THR A 152 6.31 -12.84 9.28
N ALA A 153 6.47 -12.47 10.54
CA ALA A 153 7.35 -11.42 10.99
C ALA A 153 8.70 -11.97 11.46
N SER A 154 9.78 -11.23 11.20
CA SER A 154 11.12 -11.48 11.73
C SER A 154 11.92 -10.18 11.82
N LEU A 155 13.07 -10.21 12.48
CA LEU A 155 14.04 -9.12 12.42
C LEU A 155 15.08 -9.42 11.33
N ASP A 156 15.43 -8.41 10.54
CA ASP A 156 16.59 -8.49 9.64
C ASP A 156 17.92 -8.32 10.39
N GLU A 157 19.03 -8.39 9.66
CA GLU A 157 20.38 -8.22 10.21
C GLU A 157 20.61 -6.82 10.83
N SER A 158 19.84 -5.82 10.38
CA SER A 158 19.88 -4.46 10.90
C SER A 158 18.94 -4.26 12.10
N GLY A 159 18.13 -5.25 12.44
CA GLY A 159 17.15 -5.19 13.53
C GLY A 159 15.82 -4.52 13.18
N PHE A 160 15.53 -4.31 11.88
CA PHE A 160 14.23 -3.87 11.39
C PHE A 160 13.22 -5.02 11.34
N LEU A 161 11.96 -4.69 11.62
CA LEU A 161 10.86 -5.62 11.43
C LEU A 161 10.65 -5.87 9.93
N VAL A 162 10.63 -7.14 9.53
CA VAL A 162 10.34 -7.58 8.18
C VAL A 162 9.15 -8.51 8.20
N ILE A 163 8.17 -8.24 7.34
CA ILE A 163 6.97 -9.06 7.15
C ILE A 163 7.02 -9.71 5.78
N GLU A 164 7.12 -11.04 5.73
CA GLU A 164 6.81 -11.82 4.54
C GLU A 164 5.29 -12.02 4.49
N SER A 165 4.62 -11.13 3.74
CA SER A 165 3.17 -10.96 3.73
C SER A 165 2.49 -11.79 2.65
N THR A 166 1.51 -12.57 3.08
CA THR A 166 0.66 -13.43 2.23
C THR A 166 -0.71 -12.81 1.96
N GLY A 167 -0.99 -11.66 2.56
CA GLY A 167 -2.25 -10.95 2.43
C GLY A 167 -2.11 -9.49 2.87
N LEU A 168 -2.74 -8.59 2.12
CA LEU A 168 -2.70 -7.15 2.36
C LEU A 168 -4.10 -6.57 2.22
N PHE A 169 -4.55 -5.84 3.23
CA PHE A 169 -5.75 -5.01 3.17
C PHE A 169 -5.32 -3.53 3.07
N VAL A 170 -5.98 -2.75 2.22
CA VAL A 170 -5.80 -1.29 2.12
C VAL A 170 -7.05 -0.65 2.73
N ARG A 171 -6.86 0.26 3.69
CA ARG A 171 -7.96 0.93 4.42
C ARG A 171 -8.53 2.12 3.64
#